data_AF-A0A836QLB2-F1
#
_entry.id   AF-A0A836QLB2-F1
#
_cell.length_a   1.000
_cell.length_b   1.000
_cell.length_c   1.000
_cell.angle_alpha   90.00
_cell.angle_beta   90.00
_cell.angle_gamma   90.00
#
_symmetry.space_group_name_H-M   'P 1'
#
loop_
_entity.id
_entity.type
_entity.pdbx_description
1 polymer ?
#
loop_
_entity_poly.entity_id
_entity_poly.type
_entity_poly.pdbx_seq_one_letter_code
_entity_poly.pdbx_strand_id
1 'polypeptide(L)'
;MKINTLGLSTLVVTLLWANPSLAHHVMGGDIPVTFLHGFLSGLGHPIIGLDHLAFIVAVGLIASLHQNAYFSPFAFLAGTLGGIALQLKFVEIHFVEFAIAGSVVLLGALVIRAKHL
;
A
#
# COMPACT_ATOMS: atom_id res chain seq x y z
N MET A 1 25.18 10.27 -4.27
CA MET A 1 24.01 10.79 -3.53
C MET A 1 24.39 10.79 -2.04
N LYS A 2 24.65 11.95 -1.40
CA LYS A 2 24.92 11.97 0.04
C LYS A 2 23.61 11.68 0.77
N ILE A 3 23.55 10.58 1.52
CA ILE A 3 22.36 10.23 2.32
C ILE A 3 22.35 11.15 3.53
N ASN A 4 21.32 12.00 3.63
CA ASN A 4 21.18 12.92 4.76
C ASN A 4 20.76 12.13 6.01
N THR A 5 21.40 12.37 7.16
CA THR A 5 21.12 11.67 8.42
C THR A 5 19.67 11.83 8.86
N LEU A 6 19.05 12.98 8.57
CA LEU A 6 17.62 13.24 8.78
C LEU A 6 16.69 12.34 7.94
N GLY A 7 17.09 12.03 6.71
CA GLY A 7 16.35 11.13 5.82
C GLY A 7 16.48 9.66 6.25
N LEU A 8 17.66 9.29 6.75
CA LEU A 8 17.89 7.96 7.31
C LEU A 8 17.11 7.75 8.61
N SER A 9 17.05 8.76 9.48
CA SER A 9 16.29 8.68 10.74
C SER A 9 14.78 8.62 10.49
N THR A 10 14.25 9.37 9.52
CA THR A 10 12.82 9.27 9.17
C THR A 10 12.48 7.90 8.61
N LEU A 11 13.31 7.36 7.71
CA LEU A 11 13.13 6.02 7.16
C LEU A 11 13.11 4.95 8.27
N VAL A 12 14.08 5.00 9.18
CA VAL A 12 14.16 4.06 10.30
C VAL A 12 12.94 4.18 11.22
N VAL A 13 12.50 5.39 11.56
CA VAL A 13 11.29 5.60 12.37
C VAL A 13 10.05 5.05 11.67
N THR A 14 9.90 5.28 10.35
CA THR A 14 8.75 4.74 9.60
C THR A 14 8.74 3.21 9.53
N LEU A 15 9.89 2.57 9.45
CA LEU A 15 9.99 1.10 9.43
C LEU A 15 9.75 0.49 10.82
N LEU A 16 10.15 1.18 11.88
CA LEU A 16 9.95 0.75 13.27
C LEU A 16 8.54 1.06 13.80
N TRP A 17 7.81 1.98 13.17
CA TRP A 17 6.40 2.28 13.46
C TRP A 17 5.43 1.45 12.62
N ALA A 18 5.87 0.30 12.09
CA ALA A 18 4.98 -0.70 11.52
C ALA A 18 4.23 -1.40 12.68
N ASN A 19 3.22 -0.73 13.24
CA ASN A 19 2.29 -1.37 14.16
C ASN A 19 1.34 -2.28 13.37
N PRO A 20 0.95 -3.45 13.92
CA PRO A 20 -0.19 -4.19 13.40
C PRO A 20 -1.34 -3.22 13.24
N SER A 21 -1.90 -3.14 12.04
CA SER A 21 -2.87 -2.13 11.72
C SER A 21 -3.98 -2.13 12.78
N LEU A 22 -4.16 -1.00 13.47
CA LEU A 22 -5.34 -0.68 14.28
C LEU A 22 -6.62 -0.62 13.42
N ALA A 23 -6.55 -1.01 12.14
CA ALA A 23 -7.66 -1.31 11.26
C ALA A 23 -8.43 -2.54 11.78
N HIS A 24 -9.16 -2.34 12.86
CA HIS A 24 -10.39 -3.06 13.07
C HIS A 24 -11.22 -2.76 11.82
N HIS A 25 -11.37 -3.75 10.94
CA HIS A 25 -12.02 -3.62 9.64
C HIS A 25 -13.32 -2.81 9.75
N VAL A 26 -13.74 -2.14 8.68
CA VAL A 26 -15.02 -1.39 8.63
C VAL A 26 -16.20 -2.22 9.18
N MET A 27 -16.10 -3.54 9.04
CA MET A 27 -17.09 -4.54 9.45
C MET A 27 -16.74 -5.27 10.76
N GLY A 28 -15.86 -4.74 11.60
CA GLY A 28 -15.57 -5.31 12.92
C GLY A 28 -14.91 -6.70 12.93
N GLY A 29 -14.38 -7.16 11.78
CA GLY A 29 -13.82 -8.51 11.61
C GLY A 29 -14.81 -9.51 11.00
N ASP A 30 -16.05 -9.11 10.75
CA ASP A 30 -17.01 -9.96 10.06
C ASP A 30 -16.63 -10.17 8.59
N ILE A 31 -16.85 -11.39 8.11
CA ILE A 31 -16.62 -11.76 6.72
C ILE A 31 -17.74 -11.12 5.87
N PRO A 32 -17.42 -10.33 4.83
CA PRO A 32 -18.45 -9.75 3.96
C PRO A 32 -19.22 -10.86 3.24
N VAL A 33 -20.54 -10.93 3.48
CA VAL A 33 -21.44 -11.94 2.86
C VAL A 33 -22.22 -11.43 1.64
N THR A 34 -22.16 -10.12 1.36
CA THR A 34 -22.81 -9.52 0.19
C THR A 34 -21.80 -8.74 -0.65
N PHE A 35 -22.11 -8.52 -1.94
CA PHE A 35 -21.31 -7.66 -2.81
C PHE A 35 -21.10 -6.27 -2.21
N LEU A 36 -22.16 -5.65 -1.68
CA LEU A 36 -22.09 -4.31 -1.11
C LEU A 36 -21.21 -4.28 0.14
N HIS A 37 -21.29 -5.30 1.01
CA HIS A 37 -20.37 -5.41 2.16
C HIS A 37 -18.92 -5.57 1.70
N GLY A 38 -18.66 -6.41 0.69
CA GLY A 38 -17.33 -6.58 0.13
C GLY A 38 -16.78 -5.29 -0.49
N PHE A 39 -17.61 -4.57 -1.24
CA PHE A 39 -17.26 -3.29 -1.85
C PHE A 39 -16.94 -2.21 -0.80
N LEU A 40 -17.81 -2.03 0.20
CA LEU A 40 -17.63 -1.03 1.25
C LEU A 40 -16.45 -1.39 2.17
N SER A 41 -16.26 -2.67 2.49
CA SER A 41 -15.09 -3.16 3.23
C SER A 41 -13.80 -2.88 2.46
N GLY A 42 -13.79 -3.18 1.16
CA GLY A 42 -12.65 -2.88 0.27
C GLY A 42 -12.36 -1.39 0.13
N LEU A 43 -13.39 -0.52 0.09
CA LEU A 43 -13.23 0.92 0.00
C LEU A 43 -12.73 1.53 1.31
N GLY A 44 -13.22 1.06 2.46
CA GLY A 44 -12.78 1.59 3.76
C GLY A 44 -11.43 1.06 4.20
N HIS A 45 -10.97 -0.08 3.67
CA HIS A 45 -9.68 -0.67 4.05
C HIS A 45 -8.48 0.28 3.80
N PRO A 46 -8.35 0.95 2.65
CA PRO A 46 -7.31 1.97 2.45
C PRO A 46 -7.52 3.26 3.23
N ILE A 47 -8.76 3.61 3.58
CA ILE A 47 -9.05 4.89 4.27
C ILE A 47 -8.67 4.78 5.75
N ILE A 48 -8.88 3.61 6.36
CA ILE A 48 -8.57 3.35 7.76
C ILE A 48 -7.07 3.04 7.95
N GLY A 49 -6.42 2.40 6.97
CA GLY A 49 -4.96 2.22 6.94
C GLY A 49 -4.24 3.38 6.24
N LEU A 50 -3.69 4.33 7.00
CA LEU A 50 -2.98 5.48 6.41
C LEU A 50 -1.78 5.09 5.53
N ASP A 51 -1.17 3.94 5.80
CA ASP A 51 -0.13 3.32 4.99
C ASP A 51 -0.63 2.90 3.60
N HIS A 52 -1.81 2.30 3.53
CA HIS A 52 -2.48 1.94 2.28
C HIS A 52 -2.97 3.16 1.53
N LEU A 53 -3.50 4.18 2.23
CA LEU A 53 -3.85 5.46 1.60
C LEU A 53 -2.62 6.10 0.95
N ALA A 54 -1.51 6.19 1.68
CA ALA A 54 -0.26 6.73 1.17
C ALA A 54 0.25 5.94 -0.06
N PHE A 55 0.14 4.60 -0.02
CA PHE A 55 0.44 3.74 -1.16
C PHE A 55 -0.41 4.09 -2.39
N ILE A 56 -1.74 4.16 -2.26
CA ILE A 56 -2.65 4.45 -3.38
C ILE A 56 -2.37 5.83 -3.98
N VAL A 57 -2.16 6.85 -3.13
CA VAL A 57 -1.81 8.20 -3.58
C VAL A 57 -0.49 8.19 -4.35
N ALA A 58 0.54 7.51 -3.84
CA ALA A 58 1.82 7.41 -4.51
C ALA A 58 1.71 6.69 -5.87
N VAL A 59 0.97 5.58 -5.95
CA VAL A 59 0.69 4.89 -7.22
C VAL A 59 -0.05 5.82 -8.19
N GLY A 60 -1.04 6.58 -7.74
CA GLY A 60 -1.78 7.54 -8.57
C GLY A 60 -0.88 8.66 -9.11
N LEU A 61 0.01 9.21 -8.28
CA LEU A 61 1.00 10.20 -8.71
C LEU A 61 1.94 9.60 -9.76
N ILE A 62 2.46 8.39 -9.55
CA ILE A 62 3.33 7.71 -10.52
C ILE A 62 2.59 7.42 -11.83
N ALA A 63 1.32 7.01 -11.75
CA ALA A 63 0.48 6.78 -12.91
C ALA A 63 0.29 8.06 -13.73
N SER A 64 0.14 9.23 -13.09
CA SER A 64 0.03 10.52 -13.79
C SER A 64 1.28 10.91 -14.59
N LEU A 65 2.44 10.35 -14.24
CA LEU A 65 3.72 10.61 -14.89
C LEU A 65 4.06 9.59 -15.98
N HIS A 66 3.27 8.51 -16.11
CA HIS A 66 3.52 7.44 -17.06
C HIS A 66 2.83 7.71 -18.40
N GLN A 67 3.52 7.48 -19.52
CA GLN A 67 2.97 7.74 -20.87
C GLN A 67 1.77 6.85 -21.21
N ASN A 68 1.74 5.63 -20.67
CA ASN A 68 0.62 4.71 -20.84
C ASN A 68 -0.30 4.76 -19.61
N ALA A 69 -1.47 5.38 -19.79
CA ALA A 69 -2.48 5.56 -18.75
C ALA A 69 -3.07 4.25 -18.21
N TYR A 70 -2.96 3.14 -18.96
CA TYR A 70 -3.53 1.85 -18.56
C TYR A 70 -2.56 0.95 -17.80
N PHE A 71 -1.25 1.18 -17.94
CA PHE A 71 -0.25 0.31 -17.33
C PHE A 71 -0.35 0.28 -15.81
N SER A 72 -0.38 1.45 -15.16
CA SER A 72 -0.38 1.54 -13.70
C SER A 72 -1.67 1.00 -13.06
N PRO A 73 -2.88 1.32 -13.55
CA PRO A 73 -4.11 0.70 -13.04
C PRO A 73 -4.13 -0.82 -13.22
N PHE A 74 -3.64 -1.32 -14.36
CA PHE A 74 -3.62 -2.77 -14.62
C PHE A 74 -2.60 -3.50 -13.73
N ALA A 75 -1.41 -2.91 -13.53
CA ALA A 75 -0.41 -3.44 -12.61
C ALA A 75 -0.92 -3.47 -11.16
N PHE A 76 -1.60 -2.40 -10.73
CA PHE A 76 -2.23 -2.33 -9.41
C PHE A 76 -3.34 -3.39 -9.25
N LEU A 77 -4.21 -3.54 -10.25
CA LEU A 77 -5.28 -4.55 -10.23
C LEU A 77 -4.70 -5.97 -10.19
N ALA A 78 -3.72 -6.27 -11.05
CA ALA A 78 -3.06 -7.58 -11.09
C ALA A 78 -2.35 -7.90 -9.77
N GLY A 79 -1.64 -6.93 -9.18
CA GLY A 79 -1.01 -7.09 -7.87
C GLY A 79 -2.03 -7.35 -6.76
N THR A 80 -3.15 -6.63 -6.76
CA THR A 80 -4.24 -6.81 -5.80
C THR A 80 -4.85 -8.22 -5.89
N LEU A 81 -5.18 -8.67 -7.11
CA LEU A 81 -5.70 -10.02 -7.34
C LEU A 81 -4.69 -11.10 -6.95
N GLY A 82 -3.40 -10.86 -7.21
CA GLY A 82 -2.31 -11.75 -6.79
C GLY A 82 -2.22 -11.87 -5.27
N GLY A 83 -2.28 -10.74 -4.55
CA GLY A 83 -2.28 -10.71 -3.08
C GLY A 83 -3.48 -11.45 -2.48
N ILE A 84 -4.68 -11.23 -3.03
CA ILE A 84 -5.89 -11.97 -2.64
C ILE A 84 -5.70 -13.47 -2.84
N ALA A 85 -5.23 -13.89 -4.01
CA ALA A 85 -5.01 -15.32 -4.30
C ALA A 85 -3.97 -15.95 -3.37
N LEU A 86 -2.93 -15.21 -2.98
CA LEU A 86 -1.90 -15.67 -2.05
C LEU A 86 -2.49 -15.86 -0.64
N GLN A 87 -3.32 -14.92 -0.18
CA GLN A 87 -4.00 -14.99 1.11
C GLN A 87 -5.02 -16.14 1.17
N LEU A 88 -5.77 -16.37 0.09
CA LEU A 88 -6.76 -17.46 0.00
C LEU A 88 -6.13 -18.86 0.06
N LYS A 89 -4.84 -19.00 -0.25
CA LYS A 89 -4.11 -20.27 -0.10
C LYS A 89 -3.65 -20.53 1.35
N PHE A 90 -4.11 -19.73 2.32
CA PHE A 90 -3.70 -19.79 3.73
C PHE A 90 -2.18 -19.76 3.92
N VAL A 91 -1.47 -19.07 3.01
CA VAL A 91 -0.05 -18.78 3.22
C VAL A 91 0.00 -17.70 4.28
N GLU A 92 0.43 -18.06 5.49
CA GLU A 92 0.69 -17.07 6.54
C GLU A 92 1.91 -16.24 6.14
N ILE A 93 1.64 -15.06 5.59
CA ILE A 93 2.67 -14.09 5.25
C ILE A 93 3.09 -13.40 6.55
N HIS A 94 4.12 -13.96 7.17
CA HIS A 94 4.80 -13.31 8.27
C HIS A 94 5.45 -12.02 7.76
N PHE A 95 5.42 -10.95 8.56
CA PHE A 95 6.03 -9.65 8.22
C PHE A 95 5.37 -8.89 7.05
N VAL A 96 4.07 -9.12 6.79
CA VAL A 96 3.34 -8.37 5.75
C VAL A 96 3.39 -6.85 5.98
N GLU A 97 3.41 -6.39 7.24
CA GLU A 97 3.51 -4.95 7.55
C GLU A 97 4.84 -4.35 7.08
N PHE A 98 5.94 -5.11 7.17
CA PHE A 98 7.25 -4.65 6.67
C PHE A 98 7.29 -4.59 5.14
N ALA A 99 6.62 -5.53 4.47
CA ALA A 99 6.49 -5.50 3.01
C ALA A 99 5.66 -4.27 2.57
N ILE A 100 4.58 -3.95 3.28
CA ILE A 100 3.76 -2.76 3.02
C ILE A 100 4.58 -1.49 3.27
N ALA A 101 5.21 -1.35 4.44
CA ALA A 101 6.04 -0.19 4.78
C ALA A 101 7.18 0.01 3.76
N GLY A 102 7.86 -1.08 3.37
CA GLY A 102 8.89 -1.06 2.33
C GLY A 102 8.36 -0.57 0.98
N SER A 103 7.17 -1.01 0.59
CA SER A 103 6.55 -0.57 -0.68
C SER A 103 6.20 0.91 -0.67
N VAL A 104 5.67 1.45 0.43
CA VAL A 104 5.37 2.89 0.60
C VAL A 104 6.65 3.72 0.51
N VAL A 105 7.72 3.29 1.19
CA VAL A 105 9.03 3.96 1.13
C VAL A 105 9.56 3.98 -0.30
N LEU A 106 9.52 2.83 -1.00
CA LEU A 106 10.03 2.71 -2.36
C LEU A 106 9.26 3.61 -3.34
N LEU A 107 7.93 3.61 -3.26
CA LEU A 107 7.10 4.47 -4.10
C LEU A 107 7.31 5.96 -3.78
N GLY A 108 7.41 6.31 -2.49
CA GLY A 108 7.73 7.68 -2.07
C GLY A 108 9.07 8.17 -2.62
N ALA A 109 10.11 7.32 -2.57
CA ALA A 109 11.41 7.61 -3.16
C ALA A 109 11.33 7.77 -4.69
N LEU A 110 10.51 6.95 -5.36
CA LEU A 110 10.28 7.05 -6.80
C LEU A 110 9.59 8.37 -7.17
N VAL A 111 8.55 8.77 -6.44
CA VAL A 111 7.84 10.05 -6.64
C VAL A 111 8.79 11.24 -6.47
N ILE A 112 9.62 11.24 -5.43
CA ILE A 112 10.61 12.30 -5.20
C ILE A 112 11.59 12.39 -6.37
N ARG A 113 12.07 11.25 -6.89
CA ARG A 113 13.00 11.20 -8.02
C ARG A 113 12.34 11.59 -9.34
N ALA A 114 11.06 11.27 -9.51
CA ALA A 114 10.32 11.60 -10.73
C ALA A 114 10.14 13.12 -10.91
N LYS A 115 10.18 13.91 -9.83
CA LYS A 115 10.22 15.38 -9.89
C LYS A 115 11.51 15.96 -10.51
N HIS A 116 12.52 15.12 -10.74
CA HIS A 116 13.81 15.46 -11.34
C HIS A 116 14.05 14.79 -12.71
N LEU A 117 13.02 14.17 -13.29
CA LEU A 117 12.99 13.70 -14.68
C LEU A 117 12.26 14.72 -15.56
#